data_AF-A0A1G1XQK8-F1
#
_entry.id   AF-A0A1G1XQK8-F1
#
_cell.length_a   1.000
_cell.length_b   1.000
_cell.length_c   1.000
_cell.angle_alpha   90.00
_cell.angle_beta   90.00
_cell.angle_gamma   90.00
#
_symmetry.space_group_name_H-M   'P 1'
#
loop_
_entity.id
_entity.type
_entity.pdbx_description
1 polymer ?
#
loop_
_entity_poly.entity_id
_entity_poly.type
_entity_poly.pdbx_seq_one_letter_code
_entity_poly.pdbx_strand_id
1 'polypeptide(L)'
;MSNNKSHIEKEPLDKLARRQVNAQLLHNFNVHTHNRKKFQNMLPEGWKIFERSVKFPIGVKESYIVNGFEYNWNWDKNKTLQEQQELIRQDLKKENFTDQEADEFIKSIKTVEWEPETLSLEESDKWLRQHPEMDDQISKIFRELNEAQKEIWRQFDRKLK
;
A
#
# COMPACT_ATOMS: atom_id res chain seq x y z
N MET A 1 19.71 -16.01 -30.67
CA MET A 1 20.52 -15.05 -29.90
C MET A 1 19.72 -13.77 -29.73
N SER A 2 19.15 -13.55 -28.54
CA SER A 2 18.52 -12.27 -28.18
C SER A 2 18.99 -11.90 -26.78
N ASN A 3 20.02 -11.08 -26.70
CA ASN A 3 20.44 -10.45 -25.47
C ASN A 3 19.48 -9.30 -25.18
N ASN A 4 18.45 -9.57 -24.37
CA ASN A 4 17.73 -8.51 -23.67
C ASN A 4 18.71 -7.91 -22.66
N LYS A 5 19.42 -6.85 -23.08
CA LYS A 5 20.01 -5.90 -22.14
C LYS A 5 18.85 -5.21 -21.46
N SER A 6 18.40 -5.74 -20.32
CA SER A 6 17.66 -4.93 -19.36
C SER A 6 18.56 -3.73 -19.05
N HIS A 7 18.12 -2.54 -19.44
CA HIS A 7 18.63 -1.32 -18.83
C HIS A 7 18.24 -1.42 -17.36
N ILE A 8 19.16 -1.93 -16.54
CA ILE A 8 19.08 -1.76 -15.10
C ILE A 8 19.41 -0.28 -14.92
N GLU A 9 18.38 0.56 -14.93
CA GLU A 9 18.49 1.86 -14.27
C GLU A 9 18.94 1.55 -12.85
N LYS A 10 20.21 1.88 -12.56
CA LYS A 10 20.71 1.76 -11.19
C LYS A 10 19.84 2.68 -10.36
N GLU A 11 19.16 2.11 -9.37
CA GLU A 11 18.35 2.89 -8.46
C GLU A 11 19.18 4.07 -7.92
N PRO A 12 18.58 5.26 -7.77
CA PRO A 12 19.29 6.39 -7.20
C PRO A 12 19.84 6.00 -5.82
N LEU A 13 21.10 6.38 -5.56
CA LEU A 13 21.82 6.05 -4.33
C LEU A 13 21.06 6.56 -3.10
N ASP A 14 20.60 7.81 -3.19
CA ASP A 14 19.77 8.48 -2.19
C ASP A 14 18.35 8.64 -2.72
N LYS A 15 17.36 8.21 -1.94
CA LYS A 15 15.96 8.18 -2.36
C LYS A 15 14.99 8.35 -1.20
N LEU A 16 13.83 8.92 -1.51
CA LEU A 16 12.64 8.84 -0.67
C LEU A 16 11.83 7.65 -1.17
N ALA A 17 11.96 6.52 -0.50
CA ALA A 17 11.16 5.33 -0.77
C ALA A 17 9.72 5.56 -0.27
N ARG A 18 8.75 5.44 -1.18
CA ARG A 18 7.32 5.49 -0.87
C ARG A 18 6.70 4.13 -1.12
N ARG A 19 5.89 3.66 -0.18
CA ARG A 19 5.21 2.37 -0.30
C ARG A 19 3.76 2.51 0.10
N GLN A 20 2.84 2.17 -0.81
CA GLN A 20 1.43 2.02 -0.44
C GLN A 20 1.28 0.86 0.56
N VAL A 21 0.62 1.13 1.68
CA VAL A 21 0.27 0.13 2.69
C VAL A 21 -1.19 -0.25 2.49
N ASN A 22 -1.45 -1.56 2.39
CA ASN A 22 -2.78 -2.10 2.23
C ASN A 22 -3.19 -2.89 3.48
N ALA A 23 -4.41 -2.69 3.95
CA ALA A 23 -5.06 -3.65 4.83
C ALA A 23 -5.68 -4.78 4.01
N GLN A 24 -5.96 -5.89 4.67
CA GLN A 24 -6.68 -7.02 4.07
C GLN A 24 -7.77 -7.55 5.00
N LEU A 25 -8.86 -7.97 4.38
CA LEU A 25 -9.99 -8.60 5.04
C LEU A 25 -10.27 -9.94 4.41
N LEU A 26 -10.45 -10.97 5.25
CA LEU A 26 -11.00 -12.24 4.80
C LEU A 26 -12.43 -12.02 4.36
N HIS A 27 -12.70 -12.37 3.11
CA HIS A 27 -14.06 -12.47 2.62
C HIS A 27 -14.17 -13.73 1.79
N ASN A 28 -15.10 -14.60 2.15
CA ASN A 28 -15.24 -15.89 1.51
C ASN A 28 -15.96 -15.74 0.16
N PHE A 29 -15.25 -15.14 -0.78
CA PHE A 29 -15.61 -15.09 -2.17
C PHE A 29 -15.54 -16.51 -2.73
N ASN A 30 -16.67 -17.20 -2.72
CA ASN A 30 -16.84 -18.41 -3.51
C ASN A 30 -17.02 -18.00 -4.99
N VAL A 31 -15.98 -17.39 -5.53
CA VAL A 31 -15.99 -16.69 -6.81
C VAL A 31 -15.26 -17.59 -7.77
N HIS A 32 -16.02 -18.35 -8.56
CA HIS A 32 -15.49 -18.88 -9.80
C HIS A 32 -14.84 -17.73 -10.57
N THR A 33 -13.67 -17.98 -11.18
CA THR A 33 -12.82 -17.00 -11.87
C THR A 33 -13.62 -16.02 -12.76
N HIS A 34 -14.67 -16.50 -13.41
CA HIS A 34 -15.59 -15.73 -14.26
C HIS A 34 -16.30 -14.55 -13.55
N ASN A 35 -16.57 -14.65 -12.25
CA ASN A 35 -17.26 -13.60 -11.48
C ASN A 35 -16.29 -12.61 -10.81
N ARG A 36 -14.99 -12.93 -10.75
CA ARG A 36 -13.99 -12.09 -10.07
C ARG A 36 -13.91 -10.70 -10.68
N LYS A 37 -13.94 -10.60 -12.01
CA LYS A 37 -13.91 -9.30 -12.71
C LYS A 37 -15.16 -8.46 -12.41
N LYS A 38 -16.34 -9.09 -12.32
CA LYS A 38 -17.59 -8.40 -11.99
C LYS A 38 -17.52 -7.83 -10.57
N PHE A 39 -17.09 -8.62 -9.59
CA PHE A 39 -16.94 -8.15 -8.21
C PHE A 39 -15.84 -7.11 -8.07
N GLN A 40 -14.71 -7.27 -8.77
CA GLN A 40 -13.63 -6.28 -8.79
C GLN A 40 -14.09 -4.90 -9.27
N ASN A 41 -15.02 -4.84 -10.22
CA ASN A 41 -15.59 -3.58 -10.74
C ASN A 41 -16.61 -2.93 -9.79
N MET A 42 -17.07 -3.65 -8.77
CA MET A 42 -17.96 -3.11 -7.74
C MET A 42 -17.17 -2.53 -6.55
N LEU A 43 -15.87 -2.80 -6.47
CA LEU A 43 -15.02 -2.29 -5.41
C LEU A 43 -14.60 -0.83 -5.69
N PRO A 44 -14.35 -0.03 -4.63
CA PRO A 44 -13.75 1.29 -4.79
C PRO A 44 -12.38 1.25 -5.49
N GLU A 45 -11.94 2.40 -5.97
CA GLU A 45 -10.63 2.55 -6.59
C GLU A 45 -9.51 2.13 -5.63
N GLY A 46 -8.50 1.42 -6.15
CA GLY A 46 -7.37 0.90 -5.37
C GLY A 46 -7.65 -0.41 -4.62
N TRP A 47 -8.92 -0.81 -4.45
CA TRP A 47 -9.27 -2.06 -3.80
C TRP A 47 -9.10 -3.24 -4.75
N LYS A 48 -8.66 -4.39 -4.24
CA LYS A 48 -8.36 -5.57 -5.06
C LYS A 48 -8.82 -6.85 -4.38
N ILE A 49 -9.47 -7.73 -5.15
CA ILE A 49 -9.74 -9.10 -4.71
C ILE A 49 -8.48 -9.93 -4.96
N PHE A 50 -7.92 -10.51 -3.90
CA PHE A 50 -6.77 -11.40 -3.98
C PHE A 50 -7.09 -12.71 -3.26
N GLU A 51 -7.19 -13.81 -4.01
CA GLU A 51 -7.61 -15.12 -3.47
C GLU A 51 -8.92 -15.04 -2.67
N ARG A 52 -8.85 -15.20 -1.34
CA ARG A 52 -9.99 -15.14 -0.39
C ARG A 52 -10.00 -13.86 0.44
N SER A 53 -9.27 -12.84 0.02
CA SER A 53 -9.24 -11.55 0.70
C SER A 53 -9.54 -10.39 -0.22
N VAL A 54 -10.01 -9.31 0.38
CA VAL A 54 -10.04 -7.99 -0.24
C VAL A 54 -8.92 -7.20 0.37
N LYS A 55 -8.05 -6.67 -0.48
CA LYS A 55 -6.99 -5.75 -0.12
C LYS A 55 -7.43 -4.33 -0.45
N PHE A 56 -7.13 -3.37 0.41
CA PHE A 56 -7.48 -1.98 0.19
C PHE A 56 -6.42 -1.03 0.75
N PRO A 57 -6.17 0.11 0.10
CA PRO A 57 -5.18 1.09 0.56
C PRO A 57 -5.63 1.71 1.88
N ILE A 58 -4.70 1.81 2.83
CA ILE A 58 -4.92 2.47 4.13
C ILE A 58 -3.92 3.61 4.40
N GLY A 59 -2.95 3.80 3.51
CA GLY A 59 -1.97 4.88 3.64
C GLY A 59 -0.71 4.62 2.83
N VAL A 60 0.28 5.47 3.06
CA VAL A 60 1.61 5.38 2.47
C VAL A 60 2.64 5.38 3.58
N LYS A 61 3.64 4.51 3.47
CA LYS A 61 4.83 4.52 4.30
C LYS A 61 5.95 5.19 3.51
N GLU A 62 6.59 6.17 4.13
CA GLU A 62 7.67 6.95 3.51
C GLU A 62 8.96 6.76 4.32
N SER A 63 10.08 6.60 3.61
CA SER A 63 11.38 6.34 4.20
C SER A 63 12.49 6.97 3.37
N TYR A 64 13.28 7.84 3.99
CA TYR A 64 14.51 8.33 3.37
C TYR A 64 15.62 7.27 3.47
N ILE A 65 16.25 6.97 2.35
CA ILE A 65 17.47 6.17 2.27
C ILE A 65 18.57 7.10 1.78
N VAL A 66 19.55 7.38 2.62
CA VAL A 66 20.68 8.27 2.32
C VAL A 66 21.98 7.56 2.66
N ASN A 67 22.91 7.46 1.71
CA ASN A 67 24.17 6.73 1.84
C ASN A 67 24.02 5.28 2.33
N GLY A 68 22.92 4.63 1.95
CA GLY A 68 22.59 3.27 2.38
C GLY A 68 22.03 3.15 3.80
N PHE A 69 21.87 4.26 4.53
CA PHE A 69 21.19 4.30 5.83
C PHE A 69 19.71 4.65 5.65
N GLU A 70 18.84 3.88 6.28
CA GLU A 70 17.39 4.09 6.24
C GLU A 70 16.92 4.90 7.45
N TYR A 71 16.42 6.11 7.21
CA TYR A 71 15.86 7.03 8.21
C TYR A 71 14.40 6.69 8.54
N ASN A 72 14.11 5.41 8.77
CA ASN A 72 12.76 4.88 9.05
C ASN A 72 12.62 4.34 10.49
N TRP A 73 13.47 4.80 11.41
CA TRP A 73 13.57 4.17 12.73
C TRP A 73 12.36 4.47 13.63
N ASN A 74 11.27 3.70 13.46
CA ASN A 74 10.74 2.65 14.36
C ASN A 74 9.30 2.32 13.90
N TRP A 75 9.00 1.05 13.62
CA TRP A 75 7.61 0.57 13.39
C TRP A 75 6.70 0.80 14.61
N ASP A 76 7.30 1.08 15.78
CA ASP A 76 6.64 1.33 17.07
C ASP A 76 6.52 2.83 17.41
N LYS A 77 7.12 3.73 16.62
CA LYS A 77 7.09 5.18 16.86
C LYS A 77 7.04 5.92 15.53
N ASN A 78 5.82 6.27 15.11
CA ASN A 78 5.53 7.11 13.95
C ASN A 78 6.40 8.39 13.95
N LYS A 79 7.56 8.36 13.30
CA LYS A 79 8.29 9.57 12.95
C LYS A 79 7.69 10.13 11.67
N THR A 80 7.25 11.37 11.75
CA THR A 80 6.80 12.15 10.61
C THR A 80 7.94 12.33 9.61
N LEU A 81 7.59 12.60 8.34
CA LEU A 81 8.57 12.91 7.30
C LEU A 81 9.53 14.04 7.74
N GLN A 82 9.00 15.04 8.45
CA GLN A 82 9.76 16.17 8.97
C GLN A 82 10.82 15.75 10.00
N GLU A 83 10.49 14.81 10.90
CA GLU A 83 11.46 14.27 11.86
C GLU A 83 12.56 13.46 11.17
N GLN A 84 12.25 12.75 10.07
CA GLN A 84 13.28 12.07 9.27
C GLN A 84 14.22 13.08 8.61
N GLN A 85 13.68 14.14 8.01
CA GLN A 85 14.46 15.23 7.42
C GLN A 85 15.39 15.88 8.44
N GLU A 86 14.91 16.09 9.67
CA GLU A 86 15.72 16.69 10.74
C GLU A 86 16.91 15.81 11.14
N LEU A 87 16.73 14.48 11.19
CA LEU A 87 17.84 13.56 11.44
C LEU A 87 18.88 13.62 10.31
N ILE A 88 18.44 13.68 9.06
CA ILE A 88 19.33 13.84 7.91
C ILE A 88 20.10 15.15 8.01
N ARG A 89 19.45 16.27 8.36
CA ARG A 89 20.14 17.55 8.58
C ARG A 89 21.20 17.44 9.66
N GLN A 90 20.88 16.80 10.79
CA GLN A 90 21.83 16.64 11.90
C GLN A 90 23.04 15.81 11.50
N ASP A 91 22.86 14.77 10.69
CA ASP A 91 23.98 13.96 10.21
C ASP A 91 24.83 14.71 9.18
N LEU A 92 24.21 15.43 8.24
CA LEU A 92 24.93 16.27 7.28
C LEU A 92 25.73 17.39 7.97
N LYS A 93 25.19 17.98 9.05
CA LYS A 93 25.92 18.97 9.87
C LYS A 93 27.18 18.40 10.50
N LYS A 94 27.19 17.13 10.92
CA LYS A 94 28.41 16.47 11.45
C LYS A 94 29.48 16.32 10.38
N GLU A 95 29.07 16.27 9.11
CA GLU A 95 29.96 16.25 7.93
C GLU A 95 30.29 17.68 7.43
N ASN A 96 30.01 18.72 8.22
CA ASN A 96 30.26 20.13 7.93
C ASN A 96 29.40 20.77 6.83
N PHE A 97 28.24 20.19 6.51
CA PHE A 97 27.26 20.85 5.64
C PHE A 97 26.57 21.99 6.39
N THR A 98 26.30 23.08 5.70
CA THR A 98 25.43 24.17 6.18
C THR A 98 23.96 23.74 6.18
N ASP A 99 23.11 24.46 6.92
CA ASP A 99 21.66 24.24 6.91
C ASP A 99 21.07 24.34 5.50
N GLN A 100 21.56 25.29 4.70
CA GLN A 100 21.09 25.49 3.33
C GLN A 100 21.48 24.29 2.43
N GLU A 101 22.73 23.82 2.50
CA GLU A 101 23.18 22.68 1.71
C GLU A 101 22.43 21.39 2.10
N ALA A 102 22.13 21.21 3.39
CA ALA A 102 21.34 20.07 3.87
C ALA A 102 19.90 20.10 3.33
N ASP A 103 19.26 21.27 3.33
CA ASP A 103 17.91 21.45 2.77
C ASP A 103 17.88 21.24 1.25
N GLU A 104 18.88 21.76 0.52
CA GLU A 104 19.03 21.57 -0.91
C GLU A 104 19.23 20.08 -1.24
N PHE A 105 20.07 19.39 -0.48
CA PHE A 105 20.26 17.95 -0.60
C PHE A 105 18.94 17.19 -0.40
N ILE A 106 18.24 17.40 0.72
CA ILE A 106 16.97 16.70 1.02
C ILE A 106 15.92 16.93 -0.07
N LYS A 107 15.84 18.16 -0.62
CA LYS A 107 14.92 18.48 -1.73
C LYS A 107 15.33 17.83 -3.04
N SER A 108 16.62 17.56 -3.24
CA SER A 108 17.14 16.89 -4.44
C SER A 108 16.90 15.38 -4.45
N ILE A 109 16.63 14.78 -3.29
CA ILE A 109 16.36 13.35 -3.15
C ILE A 109 15.13 12.97 -3.98
N LYS A 110 15.31 12.04 -4.92
CA LYS A 110 14.22 11.57 -5.77
C LYS A 110 13.30 10.63 -5.00
N THR A 111 12.01 10.76 -5.25
CA THR A 111 11.01 9.79 -4.79
C THR A 111 11.05 8.53 -5.66
N VAL A 112 11.07 7.37 -5.02
CA VAL A 112 10.98 6.06 -5.68
C VAL A 112 9.81 5.30 -5.07
N GLU A 113 8.86 4.90 -5.91
CA GLU A 113 7.74 4.06 -5.50
C GLU A 113 8.19 2.61 -5.39
N TRP A 114 7.90 1.98 -4.25
CA TRP A 114 8.21 0.59 -3.95
C TRP A 114 6.96 -0.29 -4.07
N GLU A 115 7.20 -1.59 -4.23
CA GLU A 115 6.14 -2.59 -4.25
C GLU A 115 5.24 -2.45 -3.00
N PRO A 116 3.91 -2.42 -3.19
CA PRO A 116 2.98 -2.24 -2.09
C PRO A 116 3.13 -3.32 -1.01
N GLU A 117 2.99 -2.90 0.24
CA GLU A 117 2.95 -3.81 1.38
C GLU A 117 1.50 -4.13 1.72
N THR A 118 1.26 -5.37 2.12
CA THR A 118 -0.03 -5.78 2.67
C THR A 118 0.20 -6.15 4.12
N LEU A 119 -0.47 -5.47 5.04
CA LEU A 119 -0.50 -5.82 6.45
C LEU A 119 -0.98 -7.26 6.64
N SER A 120 -0.54 -7.93 7.70
CA SER A 120 -1.14 -9.20 8.11
C SER A 120 -2.64 -9.03 8.43
N LEU A 121 -3.37 -10.13 8.54
CA LEU A 121 -4.78 -10.09 8.94
C LEU A 121 -4.98 -9.48 10.34
N GLU A 122 -4.09 -9.81 11.27
CA GLU A 122 -4.12 -9.27 12.63
C GLU A 122 -3.86 -7.77 12.66
N GLU A 123 -2.85 -7.30 11.92
CA GLU A 123 -2.55 -5.86 11.81
C GLU A 123 -3.67 -5.09 11.10
N SER A 124 -4.28 -5.70 10.09
CA SER A 124 -5.42 -5.12 9.38
C SER A 124 -6.63 -4.97 10.30
N ASP A 125 -6.94 -5.99 11.09
CA ASP A 125 -8.02 -5.96 12.08
C ASP A 125 -7.74 -4.92 13.20
N LYS A 126 -6.50 -4.86 13.69
CA LYS A 126 -6.08 -3.84 14.65
C LYS A 126 -6.27 -2.43 14.09
N TRP A 127 -5.92 -2.21 12.82
CA TRP A 127 -6.10 -0.91 12.15
C TRP A 127 -7.59 -0.55 12.01
N LEU A 128 -8.43 -1.52 11.62
CA LEU A 128 -9.88 -1.28 11.45
C LEU A 128 -10.58 -0.91 12.76
N ARG A 129 -10.17 -1.51 13.89
CA ARG A 129 -10.69 -1.12 15.21
C ARG A 129 -10.40 0.34 15.58
N GLN A 130 -9.40 0.95 14.94
CA GLN A 130 -9.05 2.35 15.14
C GLN A 130 -9.73 3.29 14.13
N HIS A 131 -10.38 2.75 13.09
CA HIS A 131 -10.98 3.49 11.98
C HIS A 131 -12.42 2.98 11.71
N PRO A 132 -13.36 3.21 12.65
CA PRO A 132 -14.73 2.68 12.55
C PRO A 132 -15.49 3.15 11.31
N GLU A 133 -15.19 4.35 10.80
CA GLU A 133 -15.75 4.87 9.56
C GLU A 133 -15.43 3.99 8.33
N MET A 134 -14.26 3.35 8.35
CA MET A 134 -13.87 2.41 7.31
C MET A 134 -14.59 1.08 7.44
N ASP A 135 -14.84 0.62 8.68
CA ASP A 135 -15.59 -0.61 8.95
C ASP A 135 -17.04 -0.53 8.41
N ASP A 136 -17.68 0.64 8.57
CA ASP A 136 -19.01 0.91 8.00
C ASP A 136 -18.99 0.86 6.46
N GLN A 137 -17.99 1.47 5.84
CA GLN A 137 -17.82 1.45 4.38
C GLN A 137 -17.59 0.02 3.87
N ILE A 138 -16.72 -0.74 4.53
CA ILE A 138 -16.44 -2.15 4.24
C ILE A 138 -17.73 -2.96 4.33
N SER A 139 -18.48 -2.79 5.42
CA SER A 139 -19.73 -3.51 5.68
C SER A 139 -20.78 -3.25 4.60
N LYS A 140 -20.86 -2.00 4.12
CA LYS A 140 -21.72 -1.65 2.98
C LYS A 140 -21.28 -2.36 1.71
N ILE A 141 -19.99 -2.29 1.36
CA ILE A 141 -19.43 -2.94 0.17
C ILE A 141 -19.68 -4.45 0.21
N PHE A 142 -19.43 -5.10 1.35
CA PHE A 142 -19.60 -6.55 1.49
C PHE A 142 -21.07 -6.97 1.38
N ARG A 143 -22.00 -6.14 1.85
CA ARG A 143 -23.44 -6.37 1.64
C ARG A 143 -23.81 -6.33 0.16
N GLU A 144 -23.32 -5.33 -0.57
CA GLU A 144 -23.56 -5.18 -2.01
C GLU A 144 -22.97 -6.36 -2.81
N LEU A 145 -21.76 -6.79 -2.45
CA LEU A 145 -21.11 -7.95 -3.06
C LEU A 145 -21.87 -9.25 -2.78
N ASN A 146 -22.34 -9.45 -1.55
CA ASN A 146 -23.15 -10.61 -1.17
C ASN A 146 -24.49 -10.65 -1.92
N GLU A 147 -25.18 -9.52 -2.07
CA GLU A 147 -26.43 -9.46 -2.83
C GLU A 147 -26.19 -9.73 -4.33
N ALA A 148 -25.12 -9.18 -4.90
CA ALA A 148 -24.74 -9.48 -6.27
C ALA A 148 -24.39 -10.97 -6.47
N GLN A 149 -23.78 -11.61 -5.48
CA GLN A 149 -23.50 -13.04 -5.50
C GLN A 149 -24.80 -13.86 -5.46
N LYS A 150 -25.74 -13.54 -4.58
CA LYS A 150 -27.06 -14.19 -4.51
C LYS A 150 -27.81 -14.10 -5.83
N GLU A 151 -27.78 -12.95 -6.49
CA GLU A 151 -28.47 -12.75 -7.77
C GLU A 151 -27.85 -13.61 -8.89
N ILE A 152 -26.52 -13.75 -8.92
CA ILE A 152 -25.85 -14.66 -9.85
C ILE A 152 -26.33 -16.10 -9.64
N TRP A 153 -26.40 -16.57 -8.39
CA TRP A 153 -26.90 -17.92 -8.08
C TRP A 153 -28.35 -18.13 -8.51
N ARG A 154 -29.23 -17.16 -8.25
CA ARG A 154 -30.63 -17.20 -8.73
C ARG A 154 -30.74 -17.33 -10.24
N GLN A 155 -29.88 -16.65 -10.99
CA GLN A 155 -29.85 -16.75 -12.45
C GLN A 155 -29.36 -18.12 -12.93
N PHE A 156 -28.41 -18.73 -12.24
CA PHE A 156 -27.98 -20.10 -12.52
C PHE A 156 -29.12 -21.10 -12.26
N ASP A 157 -29.79 -21.03 -11.10
CA ASP A 157 -30.90 -21.93 -10.75
C ASP A 157 -32.07 -21.83 -11.75
N ARG A 158 -32.35 -20.63 -12.27
CA ARG A 158 -33.38 -20.41 -13.29
C ARG A 158 -33.02 -20.99 -14.66
N LYS A 159 -31.73 -21.08 -15.00
CA LYS A 159 -31.25 -21.67 -16.26
C LYS A 159 -31.21 -23.19 -16.25
N LEU A 160 -31.28 -23.80 -15.06
CA LEU A 160 -31.28 -25.25 -14.87
C LEU A 160 -32.70 -25.86 -14.77
N LYS A 161 -33.74 -25.01 -14.75
CA LYS A 161 -35.15 -25.40 -14.81
C LYS A 161 -35.70 -25.18 -16.22
#